data_AF-F9ZLB6-F1
#
_entry.id   AF-F9ZLB6-F1
#
_cell.length_a   1.000
_cell.length_b   1.000
_cell.length_c   1.000
_cell.angle_alpha   90.00
_cell.angle_beta   90.00
_cell.angle_gamma   90.00
#
_symmetry.space_group_name_H-M   'P 1'
#
loop_
_entity.id
_entity.type
_entity.pdbx_description
1 polymer ?
#
loop_
_entity_poly.entity_id
_entity_poly.type
_entity_poly.pdbx_seq_one_letter_code
_entity_poly.pdbx_strand_id
1 'polypeptide(L)'
;MVERVVSLGLVVTLKAKTFLGVLPDVNRDALPEGNRQDILLSLNAVVDAASIQAPQAVVDACRNAASHMISAKFPASNPDGKKDLGDIVKWLIAQGKLEKCTDAADSLLYLMEASASHLVNRLHSRGKANGPAQNGTRPLSSEDANLAVSAVAFLLQDFGWAESREL
;
A
#
# COMPACT_ATOMS: atom_id res chain seq x y z
N MET A 1 -14.69 16.51 10.70
CA MET A 1 -16.06 16.31 11.22
C MET A 1 -15.94 15.61 12.57
N VAL A 2 -16.59 16.13 13.61
CA VAL A 2 -16.59 15.56 14.96
C VAL A 2 -18.03 15.31 15.33
N GLU A 3 -18.41 14.04 15.48
CA GLU A 3 -19.73 13.67 15.98
C GLU A 3 -19.64 13.40 17.48
N ARG A 4 -20.57 14.00 18.24
CA ARG A 4 -20.71 13.79 19.69
C ARG A 4 -22.05 13.14 19.95
N VAL A 5 -22.03 11.93 20.47
CA VAL A 5 -23.23 11.27 20.99
C VAL A 5 -23.16 11.30 22.52
N VAL A 6 -24.20 11.81 23.16
CA VAL A 6 -24.34 11.80 24.61
C VAL A 6 -25.42 10.79 24.96
N SER A 7 -25.04 9.69 25.58
CA SER A 7 -25.98 8.72 26.17
C SER A 7 -25.48 8.36 27.56
N LEU A 8 -26.34 8.53 28.57
CA LEU A 8 -26.09 8.15 29.98
C LEU A 8 -24.77 8.68 30.60
N GLY A 9 -24.32 9.87 30.21
CA GLY A 9 -23.12 10.51 30.78
C GLY A 9 -21.79 10.09 30.16
N LEU A 10 -21.80 9.24 29.13
CA LEU A 10 -20.62 8.93 28.32
C LEU A 10 -20.53 9.94 27.16
N VAL A 11 -19.43 10.71 27.11
CA VAL A 11 -19.10 11.56 25.95
C VAL A 11 -18.11 10.80 25.08
N VAL A 12 -18.57 10.28 23.96
CA VAL A 12 -17.69 9.68 22.93
C VAL A 12 -17.37 10.76 21.91
N THR A 13 -16.09 11.01 21.68
CA THR A 13 -15.61 11.89 20.60
C THR A 13 -15.01 11.02 19.51
N LEU A 14 -15.71 10.88 18.39
CA LEU A 14 -15.18 10.24 17.20
C LEU A 14 -14.37 11.26 16.41
N LYS A 15 -13.03 11.14 16.47
CA LYS A 15 -12.14 11.89 15.57
C LYS A 15 -12.14 11.16 14.22
N ALA A 16 -12.75 11.78 13.20
CA ALA A 16 -12.64 11.29 11.83
C ALA A 16 -11.17 11.26 11.44
N LYS A 17 -10.62 10.06 11.26
CA LYS A 17 -9.28 9.86 10.69
C LYS A 17 -9.35 10.02 9.19
N THR A 18 -8.32 10.63 8.62
CA THR A 18 -8.17 10.91 7.18
C THR A 18 -8.26 9.65 6.32
N PHE A 19 -8.04 8.46 6.92
CA PHE A 19 -8.15 7.16 6.27
C PHE A 19 -9.05 6.16 7.02
N LEU A 20 -9.98 6.63 7.86
CA LEU A 20 -10.94 5.81 8.64
C LEU A 20 -10.33 4.67 9.48
N GLY A 21 -9.02 4.68 9.73
CA GLY A 21 -8.32 3.58 10.41
C GLY A 21 -7.94 2.41 9.50
N VAL A 22 -8.18 2.51 8.18
CA VAL A 22 -7.76 1.54 7.17
C VAL A 22 -6.25 1.64 6.89
N LEU A 23 -5.76 2.86 6.70
CA LEU A 23 -4.35 3.18 6.51
C LEU A 23 -3.84 4.10 7.63
N PRO A 24 -2.52 4.12 7.90
CA PRO A 24 -1.94 5.13 8.78
C PRO A 24 -2.15 6.54 8.20
N ASP A 25 -2.22 7.54 9.07
CA ASP A 25 -2.24 8.94 8.65
C ASP A 25 -0.92 9.27 7.92
N VAL A 26 -1.01 10.06 6.85
CA VAL A 26 0.10 10.29 5.93
C VAL A 26 0.74 11.64 6.23
N ASN A 27 2.04 11.61 6.51
CA ASN A 27 2.86 12.81 6.59
C ASN A 27 3.10 13.34 5.17
N ARG A 28 2.33 14.34 4.78
CA ARG A 28 2.39 14.93 3.43
C ARG A 28 3.75 15.51 3.09
N ASP A 29 4.47 16.02 4.08
CA ASP A 29 5.77 16.67 3.88
C ASP A 29 6.90 15.67 3.65
N ALA A 30 6.73 14.42 4.09
CA ALA A 30 7.65 13.32 3.81
C ALA A 30 7.49 12.75 2.39
N LEU A 31 6.41 13.07 1.68
CA LEU A 31 6.17 12.58 0.33
C LEU A 31 7.00 13.35 -0.72
N PRO A 32 7.62 12.65 -1.69
CA PRO A 32 8.28 13.28 -2.82
C PRO A 32 7.35 14.23 -3.57
N GLU A 33 7.75 15.50 -3.72
CA GLU A 33 6.89 16.57 -4.24
C GLU A 33 6.28 16.25 -5.61
N GLY A 34 7.09 15.74 -6.55
CA GLY A 34 6.65 15.41 -7.91
C GLY A 34 5.65 14.26 -8.01
N ASN A 35 5.49 13.44 -6.96
CA ASN A 35 4.57 12.29 -6.95
C ASN A 35 3.49 12.41 -5.87
N ARG A 36 3.53 13.47 -5.07
CA ARG A 36 2.68 13.64 -3.86
C ARG A 36 1.21 13.48 -4.18
N GLN A 37 0.73 14.14 -5.24
CA GLN A 37 -0.68 14.13 -5.58
C GLN A 37 -1.16 12.74 -6.02
N ASP A 38 -0.39 12.05 -6.88
CA ASP A 38 -0.73 10.71 -7.36
C ASP A 38 -0.73 9.67 -6.23
N ILE A 39 0.22 9.79 -5.30
CA ILE A 39 0.27 8.95 -4.10
C ILE A 39 -0.99 9.21 -3.24
N LEU A 40 -1.31 10.47 -2.95
CA LEU A 40 -2.48 10.78 -2.12
C LEU A 40 -3.81 10.33 -2.76
N LEU A 41 -3.97 10.53 -4.07
CA LEU A 41 -5.14 10.08 -4.81
C LEU A 41 -5.29 8.56 -4.78
N SER A 42 -4.19 7.83 -5.00
CA SER A 42 -4.21 6.36 -4.97
C SER A 42 -4.44 5.79 -3.57
N LEU A 43 -3.91 6.42 -2.52
CA LEU A 43 -4.19 6.03 -1.13
C LEU A 43 -5.66 6.28 -0.72
N ASN A 44 -6.25 7.38 -1.17
CA ASN A 44 -7.69 7.61 -0.96
C ASN A 44 -8.54 6.53 -1.65
N ALA A 45 -8.18 6.14 -2.87
CA ALA A 45 -8.87 5.06 -3.57
C ALA A 45 -8.80 3.72 -2.81
N VAL A 46 -7.70 3.45 -2.08
CA VAL A 46 -7.61 2.26 -1.20
C VAL A 46 -8.62 2.35 -0.07
N VAL A 47 -8.76 3.51 0.57
CA VAL A 47 -9.74 3.69 1.67
C VAL A 47 -11.17 3.60 1.19
N ASP A 48 -11.48 4.20 0.05
CA ASP A 48 -12.80 4.10 -0.57
C ASP A 48 -13.14 2.65 -0.92
N ALA A 49 -12.18 1.92 -1.49
CA ALA A 49 -12.37 0.51 -1.82
C ALA A 49 -12.55 -0.36 -0.57
N ALA A 50 -11.67 -0.22 0.43
CA ALA A 50 -11.68 -1.05 1.63
C ALA A 50 -12.95 -0.90 2.48
N SER A 51 -13.64 0.24 2.37
CA SER A 51 -14.83 0.52 3.18
C SER A 51 -16.08 -0.24 2.72
N ILE A 52 -16.21 -0.52 1.41
CA ILE A 52 -17.49 -0.97 0.82
C ILE A 52 -17.37 -1.94 -0.37
N GLN A 53 -16.18 -2.19 -0.92
CA GLN A 53 -16.04 -2.91 -2.18
C GLN A 53 -15.66 -4.39 -2.02
N ALA A 54 -15.83 -5.14 -3.11
CA ALA A 54 -15.42 -6.54 -3.20
C ALA A 54 -13.89 -6.68 -3.09
N PRO A 55 -13.37 -7.84 -2.61
CA PRO A 55 -11.94 -8.05 -2.38
C PRO A 55 -11.05 -7.71 -3.59
N GLN A 56 -11.51 -8.00 -4.80
CA GLN A 56 -10.76 -7.72 -6.02
C GLN A 56 -10.51 -6.22 -6.21
N ALA A 57 -11.52 -5.39 -5.99
CA ALA A 57 -11.40 -3.95 -6.18
C ALA A 57 -10.47 -3.31 -5.12
N VAL A 58 -10.49 -3.83 -3.88
CA VAL A 58 -9.54 -3.43 -2.83
C VAL A 58 -8.11 -3.76 -3.24
N VAL A 59 -7.87 -4.98 -3.74
CA VAL A 59 -6.55 -5.41 -4.20
C VAL A 59 -6.07 -4.60 -5.40
N ASP A 60 -6.96 -4.26 -6.34
CA ASP A 60 -6.63 -3.43 -7.49
C ASP A 60 -6.24 -2.00 -7.07
N ALA A 61 -6.98 -1.41 -6.13
CA ALA A 61 -6.62 -0.12 -5.53
C ALA A 61 -5.27 -0.18 -4.81
N CYS A 62 -5.01 -1.23 -4.03
CA CYS A 62 -3.73 -1.45 -3.35
C CYS A 62 -2.57 -1.60 -4.35
N ARG A 63 -2.80 -2.32 -5.45
CA ARG A 63 -1.80 -2.48 -6.52
C ARG A 63 -1.47 -1.14 -7.17
N ASN A 64 -2.46 -0.29 -7.40
CA ASN A 64 -2.24 1.05 -7.95
C ASN A 64 -1.44 1.92 -6.97
N ALA A 65 -1.85 1.98 -5.70
CA ALA A 65 -1.14 2.73 -4.66
C ALA A 65 0.32 2.28 -4.51
N ALA A 66 0.56 0.97 -4.40
CA ALA A 66 1.91 0.41 -4.33
C ALA A 66 2.76 0.80 -5.56
N SER A 67 2.18 0.80 -6.76
CA SER A 67 2.89 1.21 -7.99
C SER A 67 3.41 2.64 -7.89
N HIS A 68 2.56 3.59 -7.47
CA HIS A 68 2.96 4.99 -7.30
C HIS A 68 3.98 5.16 -6.18
N MET A 69 3.77 4.51 -5.04
CA MET A 69 4.65 4.61 -3.89
C MET A 69 6.07 4.10 -4.20
N ILE A 70 6.18 2.91 -4.79
CA ILE A 70 7.48 2.32 -5.12
C ILE A 70 8.16 3.10 -6.24
N SER A 71 7.41 3.55 -7.27
CA SER A 71 7.97 4.37 -8.33
C SER A 71 8.55 5.68 -7.79
N ALA A 72 7.88 6.30 -6.81
CA ALA A 72 8.38 7.53 -6.17
C ALA A 72 9.58 7.28 -5.25
N LYS A 73 9.58 6.19 -4.47
CA LYS A 73 10.71 5.80 -3.59
C LYS A 73 11.94 5.37 -4.39
N PHE A 74 11.71 4.69 -5.52
CA PHE A 74 12.73 4.16 -6.42
C PHE A 74 12.46 4.58 -7.86
N PRO A 75 12.79 5.83 -8.26
CA PRO A 75 12.51 6.34 -9.60
C PRO A 75 13.09 5.49 -10.74
N ALA A 76 14.24 4.84 -10.51
CA ALA A 76 14.85 3.94 -11.48
C ALA A 76 14.01 2.69 -11.80
N SER A 77 13.08 2.33 -10.91
CA SER A 77 12.17 1.20 -11.14
C SER A 77 11.17 1.52 -12.26
N ASN A 78 10.75 2.78 -12.41
CA ASN A 78 9.74 3.22 -13.37
C ASN A 78 10.04 4.64 -13.92
N PRO A 79 11.15 4.81 -14.65
CA PRO A 79 11.67 6.13 -15.03
C PRO A 79 10.76 6.90 -16.00
N ASP A 80 9.97 6.19 -16.78
CA ASP A 80 9.04 6.72 -17.78
C ASP A 80 7.57 6.65 -17.34
N GLY A 81 7.30 6.16 -16.13
CA GLY A 81 5.94 6.07 -15.55
C GLY A 81 5.02 5.05 -16.23
N LYS A 82 5.51 4.27 -17.19
CA LYS A 82 4.70 3.35 -18.00
C LYS A 82 4.66 1.93 -17.45
N LYS A 83 5.52 1.62 -16.49
CA LYS A 83 5.60 0.28 -15.93
C LYS A 83 4.52 0.04 -14.90
N ASP A 84 4.16 -1.22 -14.86
CA ASP A 84 3.13 -1.80 -14.04
C ASP A 84 3.77 -2.37 -12.75
N LEU A 85 2.97 -2.66 -11.70
CA LEU A 85 3.53 -3.18 -10.45
C LEU A 85 4.34 -4.46 -10.64
N GLY A 86 3.93 -5.34 -11.56
CA GLY A 86 4.63 -6.58 -11.84
C GLY A 86 6.03 -6.34 -12.39
N ASP A 87 6.19 -5.39 -13.31
CA ASP A 87 7.49 -5.03 -13.86
C ASP A 87 8.36 -4.27 -12.86
N ILE A 88 7.77 -3.41 -12.04
CA ILE A 88 8.43 -2.75 -10.91
C ILE A 88 8.96 -3.79 -9.93
N VAL A 89 8.15 -4.79 -9.56
CA VAL A 89 8.54 -5.87 -8.64
C VAL A 89 9.64 -6.74 -9.24
N LYS A 90 9.59 -7.07 -10.52
CA LYS A 90 10.71 -7.78 -11.19
C LYS A 90 11.99 -6.97 -11.10
N TRP A 91 11.93 -5.66 -11.30
CA TRP A 91 13.08 -4.78 -11.14
C TRP A 91 13.59 -4.80 -9.69
N LEU A 92 12.69 -4.74 -8.70
CA LEU A 92 13.09 -4.80 -7.29
C LEU A 92 13.81 -6.12 -6.95
N ILE A 93 13.35 -7.24 -7.50
CA ILE A 93 13.93 -8.56 -7.23
C ILE A 93 15.25 -8.76 -7.99
N ALA A 94 15.32 -8.36 -9.27
CA ALA A 94 16.44 -8.65 -10.15
C ALA A 94 17.56 -7.61 -10.10
N GLN A 95 17.22 -6.35 -9.86
CA GLN A 95 18.09 -5.17 -10.04
C GLN A 95 17.98 -4.18 -8.88
N GLY A 96 17.53 -4.68 -7.73
CA GLY A 96 17.23 -3.87 -6.58
C GLY A 96 18.41 -3.08 -6.02
N LYS A 97 18.10 -2.33 -4.95
CA LYS A 97 19.11 -1.70 -4.09
C LYS A 97 20.07 -2.70 -3.43
N LEU A 98 19.91 -4.03 -3.61
CA LEU A 98 20.74 -5.05 -2.95
C LEU A 98 22.24 -4.81 -3.12
N GLU A 99 22.69 -4.43 -4.32
CA GLU A 99 24.10 -4.13 -4.59
C GLU A 99 24.57 -2.81 -3.95
N LYS A 100 23.63 -1.93 -3.58
CA LYS A 100 23.88 -0.63 -2.93
C LYS A 100 23.61 -0.65 -1.43
N CYS A 101 23.04 -1.72 -0.90
CA CYS A 101 22.85 -1.90 0.54
C CYS A 101 24.23 -2.05 1.19
N THR A 102 24.50 -1.21 2.18
CA THR A 102 25.85 -1.12 2.76
C THR A 102 26.06 -2.11 3.91
N ASP A 103 24.96 -2.64 4.46
CA ASP A 103 24.96 -3.67 5.49
C ASP A 103 23.78 -4.65 5.36
N ALA A 104 23.74 -5.63 6.26
CA ALA A 104 22.72 -6.67 6.30
C ALA A 104 21.34 -6.12 6.72
N ALA A 105 21.27 -5.07 7.54
CA ALA A 105 20.03 -4.49 7.99
C ALA A 105 19.33 -3.75 6.84
N ASP A 106 20.07 -2.94 6.09
CA ASP A 106 19.61 -2.27 4.86
C ASP A 106 19.10 -3.27 3.82
N SER A 107 19.80 -4.40 3.68
CA SER A 107 19.42 -5.47 2.76
C SER A 107 18.12 -6.15 3.17
N LEU A 108 17.93 -6.41 4.47
CA LEU A 108 16.70 -7.02 5.00
C LEU A 108 15.51 -6.07 4.88
N LEU A 109 15.69 -4.79 5.19
CA LEU A 109 14.67 -3.76 5.02
C LEU A 109 14.18 -3.71 3.56
N TYR A 110 15.12 -3.62 2.63
CA TYR A 110 14.82 -3.62 1.21
C TYR A 110 14.05 -4.88 0.76
N LEU A 111 14.45 -6.06 1.27
CA LEU A 111 13.74 -7.30 0.98
C LEU A 111 12.31 -7.31 1.52
N MET A 112 12.05 -6.66 2.66
CA MET A 112 10.69 -6.50 3.19
C MET A 112 9.84 -5.60 2.29
N GLU A 113 10.36 -4.46 1.85
CA GLU A 113 9.71 -3.56 0.88
C GLU A 113 9.39 -4.28 -0.44
N ALA A 114 10.36 -5.02 -0.99
CA ALA A 114 10.19 -5.81 -2.21
C ALA A 114 9.18 -6.95 -2.04
N SER A 115 9.19 -7.62 -0.87
CA SER A 115 8.27 -8.72 -0.56
C SER A 115 6.83 -8.24 -0.40
N ALA A 116 6.61 -7.11 0.27
CA ALA A 116 5.29 -6.48 0.40
C ALA A 116 4.73 -6.10 -0.98
N SER A 117 5.58 -5.52 -1.83
CA SER A 117 5.24 -5.16 -3.21
C SER A 117 4.87 -6.39 -4.06
N HIS A 118 5.68 -7.45 -3.96
CA HIS A 118 5.43 -8.72 -4.66
C HIS A 118 4.14 -9.39 -4.17
N LEU A 119 3.85 -9.33 -2.88
CA LEU A 119 2.64 -9.86 -2.29
C LEU A 119 1.39 -9.21 -2.90
N VAL A 120 1.34 -7.88 -2.97
CA VAL A 120 0.22 -7.15 -3.59
C VAL A 120 0.07 -7.55 -5.06
N ASN A 121 1.17 -7.63 -5.82
CA ASN A 121 1.13 -8.05 -7.22
C ASN A 121 0.62 -9.48 -7.41
N ARG A 122 0.97 -10.40 -6.50
CA ARG A 122 0.51 -11.79 -6.53
C ARG A 122 -0.98 -11.90 -6.23
N LEU A 123 -1.48 -11.10 -5.29
CA LEU A 123 -2.92 -11.04 -4.98
C LEU A 123 -3.72 -10.45 -6.16
N HIS A 124 -3.21 -9.41 -6.82
CA HIS A 124 -3.83 -8.85 -8.03
C HIS A 124 -3.93 -9.91 -9.13
N SER A 125 -2.86 -10.67 -9.35
CA SER A 125 -2.85 -11.76 -10.34
C SER A 125 -3.87 -12.86 -10.02
N ARG A 126 -4.10 -13.15 -8.73
CA ARG A 126 -5.14 -14.10 -8.26
C ARG A 126 -6.56 -13.58 -8.49
N GLY A 127 -6.78 -12.27 -8.42
CA GLY A 127 -8.10 -11.65 -8.61
C GLY A 127 -8.57 -11.62 -10.06
N LYS A 128 -7.70 -11.88 -11.05
CA LYS A 128 -8.10 -11.93 -12.47
C LYS A 128 -9.09 -13.08 -12.70
N ALA A 129 -10.04 -12.89 -13.64
CA ALA A 129 -11.14 -13.82 -13.90
C ALA A 129 -10.71 -15.31 -14.05
N ASN A 130 -9.56 -15.56 -14.67
CA ASN A 130 -8.99 -16.90 -14.85
C ASN A 130 -7.74 -17.16 -13.97
N GLY A 131 -7.37 -16.20 -13.12
CA GLY A 131 -6.17 -16.27 -12.28
C GLY A 131 -6.10 -17.50 -11.37
N PRO A 132 -7.18 -17.87 -10.66
CA PRO A 132 -7.21 -19.07 -9.82
C PRO A 132 -6.95 -20.35 -10.61
N ALA A 133 -7.63 -20.53 -11.74
CA ALA A 133 -7.50 -21.69 -12.60
C ALA A 133 -6.12 -21.78 -13.30
N GLN A 134 -5.62 -20.65 -13.81
CA GLN A 134 -4.33 -20.59 -14.51
C GLN A 134 -3.13 -20.83 -13.58
N ASN A 135 -3.22 -20.37 -12.33
CA ASN A 135 -2.10 -20.43 -11.38
C ASN A 135 -2.26 -21.52 -10.31
N GLY A 136 -3.31 -22.34 -10.37
CA GLY A 136 -3.61 -23.35 -9.36
C GLY A 136 -3.80 -22.77 -7.95
N THR A 137 -4.43 -21.60 -7.86
CA THR A 137 -4.64 -20.89 -6.58
C THR A 137 -6.12 -20.86 -6.20
N ARG A 138 -6.40 -20.70 -4.89
CA ARG A 138 -7.77 -20.45 -4.42
C ARG A 138 -8.30 -19.09 -4.91
N PRO A 139 -9.63 -18.88 -4.96
CA PRO A 139 -10.21 -17.57 -5.19
C PRO A 139 -9.76 -16.53 -4.15
N LEU A 140 -9.85 -15.25 -4.54
CA LEU A 140 -9.55 -14.14 -3.66
C LEU A 140 -10.58 -14.04 -2.53
N SER A 141 -10.10 -13.83 -1.31
CA SER A 141 -10.90 -13.73 -0.08
C SER A 141 -10.81 -12.33 0.52
N SER A 142 -11.69 -11.99 1.46
CA SER A 142 -11.61 -10.74 2.21
C SER A 142 -10.31 -10.63 3.02
N GLU A 143 -9.77 -11.75 3.51
CA GLU A 143 -8.49 -11.80 4.20
C GLU A 143 -7.33 -11.40 3.28
N ASP A 144 -7.39 -11.76 1.99
CA ASP A 144 -6.38 -11.31 1.03
C ASP A 144 -6.45 -9.80 0.80
N ALA A 145 -7.65 -9.24 0.73
CA ALA A 145 -7.84 -7.80 0.61
C ALA A 145 -7.28 -7.06 1.84
N ASN A 146 -7.58 -7.55 3.05
CA ASN A 146 -7.04 -7.00 4.29
C ASN A 146 -5.51 -7.10 4.34
N LEU A 147 -4.93 -8.20 3.83
CA LEU A 147 -3.49 -8.37 3.74
C LEU A 147 -2.86 -7.40 2.74
N ALA A 148 -3.52 -7.13 1.61
CA ALA A 148 -3.06 -6.13 0.64
C ALA A 148 -3.07 -4.72 1.23
N VAL A 149 -4.12 -4.34 1.96
CA VAL A 149 -4.19 -3.06 2.70
C VAL A 149 -3.06 -2.97 3.72
N SER A 150 -2.84 -4.05 4.48
CA SER A 150 -1.76 -4.11 5.48
C SER A 150 -0.38 -3.97 4.85
N ALA A 151 -0.16 -4.53 3.65
CA ALA A 151 1.09 -4.38 2.91
C ALA A 151 1.31 -2.91 2.45
N VAL A 152 0.27 -2.22 2.00
CA VAL A 152 0.35 -0.78 1.67
C VAL A 152 0.62 0.05 2.92
N ALA A 153 -0.04 -0.24 4.03
CA ALA A 153 0.19 0.42 5.32
C ALA A 153 1.63 0.22 5.81
N PHE A 154 2.17 -0.99 5.65
CA PHE A 154 3.57 -1.30 5.95
C PHE A 154 4.52 -0.44 5.10
N LEU A 155 4.34 -0.40 3.78
CA LEU A 155 5.18 0.41 2.89
C LEU A 155 5.14 1.91 3.25
N LEU A 156 3.97 2.44 3.62
CA LEU A 156 3.86 3.85 4.08
C LEU A 156 4.71 4.13 5.31
N GLN A 157 4.68 3.22 6.29
CA GLN A 157 5.44 3.35 7.53
C GLN A 157 6.93 3.20 7.27
N ASP A 158 7.31 2.17 6.52
CA ASP A 158 8.71 1.82 6.24
C ASP A 158 9.41 2.89 5.40
N PHE A 159 8.68 3.50 4.46
CA PHE A 159 9.20 4.63 3.69
C PHE A 159 9.36 5.91 4.52
N GLY A 160 8.85 5.95 5.75
CA GLY A 160 8.82 7.14 6.61
C GLY A 160 7.74 8.14 6.20
N TRP A 161 6.70 7.71 5.50
CA TRP A 161 5.63 8.56 4.96
C TRP A 161 4.38 8.58 5.83
N ALA A 162 4.31 7.70 6.83
CA ALA A 162 3.28 7.75 7.85
C ALA A 162 3.59 8.81 8.91
N GLU A 163 2.57 9.43 9.49
CA GLU A 163 2.72 10.22 10.71
C GLU A 163 3.23 9.30 11.84
N SER A 164 4.35 9.66 12.46
CA SER A 164 4.84 8.96 13.64
C SER A 164 3.89 9.21 14.80
N ARG A 165 3.29 8.14 15.32
CA ARG A 165 2.60 8.22 16.60
C ARG A 165 3.65 8.21 17.69
N GLU A 166 3.89 9.36 18.32
CA GLU A 166 4.31 9.32 19.72
C GLU A 166 3.13 8.73 20.51
N LEU A 167 3.35 7.57 21.12
CA LEU A 167 2.42 6.95 22.06
C LEU A 167 2.51 7.62 23.42
#